data_AF-W2R5S8-F1
#
_entry.id   AF-W2R5S8-F1
#
_cell.length_a   1.000
_cell.length_b   1.000
_cell.length_c   1.000
_cell.angle_alpha   90.00
_cell.angle_beta   90.00
_cell.angle_gamma   90.00
#
_symmetry.space_group_name_H-M   'P 1'
#
loop_
_entity.id
_entity.type
_entity.pdbx_description
1 polymer ?
#
loop_
_entity_poly.entity_id
_entity_poly.type
_entity_poly.pdbx_seq_one_letter_code
_entity_poly.pdbx_strand_id
1 'polypeptide(L)'
;MERRSGVSIRSYAAAVATRLAYEGASASGVDVQLEIDESERATIQTTLDTRPINTKRKYDGYQNEFVQWCTSRGFQDKDTVTGGKLHLFLSSMVIGRKSKKNAEKTVGGSTVCGYVNALVDLYNQQVTLRTNSNPHPRTTAVKQLIKNVQATTTQTKKKNYEDRGIGSLLDGYSSVQQFQQICDAFLTLNDLRGRVAFLLSHFGLLRGENVRDLEFADMFSQKLDGEGYQTCTALVLLIQHGKTNTFGKMQHVGYMRNKDIESPSRPLLNLKTGMT
;
A
#
# COMPACT_ATOMS: atom_id res chain seq x y z
N MET A 1 -15.44 -40.82 71.01
CA MET A 1 -15.51 -41.48 69.67
C MET A 1 -16.24 -40.53 68.73
N GLU A 2 -15.49 -39.78 67.92
CA GLU A 2 -16.06 -38.90 66.88
C GLU A 2 -16.52 -39.72 65.68
N ARG A 3 -17.77 -39.50 65.23
CA ARG A 3 -18.32 -40.09 64.01
C ARG A 3 -17.84 -39.27 62.81
N ARG A 4 -17.05 -39.89 61.92
CA ARG A 4 -16.72 -39.33 60.60
C ARG A 4 -18.00 -39.21 59.77
N SER A 5 -18.36 -37.99 59.38
CA SER A 5 -19.46 -37.72 58.44
C SER A 5 -19.05 -38.13 57.03
N GLY A 6 -19.79 -39.08 56.45
CA GLY A 6 -19.62 -39.49 55.06
C GLY A 6 -20.20 -38.43 54.13
N VAL A 7 -19.41 -37.98 53.16
CA VAL A 7 -19.88 -37.12 52.07
C VAL A 7 -20.92 -37.89 51.25
N SER A 8 -22.10 -37.29 51.05
CA SER A 8 -23.21 -37.92 50.32
C SER A 8 -22.84 -38.18 48.85
N ILE A 9 -23.19 -39.36 48.33
CA ILE A 9 -22.95 -39.74 46.92
C ILE A 9 -23.61 -38.73 45.97
N ARG A 10 -24.75 -38.15 46.35
CA ARG A 10 -25.43 -37.10 45.56
C ARG A 10 -24.62 -35.81 45.47
N SER A 11 -23.95 -35.39 46.54
CA SER A 11 -23.11 -34.18 46.50
C SER A 11 -21.86 -34.39 45.65
N TYR A 12 -21.32 -35.61 45.63
CA TYR A 12 -20.19 -35.95 44.77
C TYR A 12 -20.59 -35.97 43.28
N ALA A 13 -21.72 -36.59 42.94
CA ALA A 13 -22.24 -36.62 41.58
C ALA A 13 -22.57 -35.22 41.03
N ALA A 14 -23.14 -34.34 41.84
CA ALA A 14 -23.40 -32.95 41.46
C ALA A 14 -22.10 -32.17 41.20
N ALA A 15 -21.08 -32.35 42.03
CA ALA A 15 -19.78 -31.72 41.83
C ALA A 15 -19.08 -32.20 40.55
N VAL A 16 -19.17 -33.50 40.24
CA VAL A 16 -18.62 -34.08 39.01
C VAL A 16 -19.35 -33.56 37.77
N ALA A 17 -20.69 -33.47 37.80
CA ALA A 17 -21.47 -32.92 36.68
C ALA A 17 -21.12 -31.46 36.39
N THR A 18 -20.96 -30.63 37.43
CA THR A 18 -20.53 -29.23 37.28
C THR A 18 -19.11 -29.13 36.70
N ARG A 19 -18.21 -30.01 37.12
CA ARG A 19 -16.83 -30.05 36.61
C ARG A 19 -16.77 -30.44 35.14
N LEU A 20 -17.52 -31.47 34.74
CA LEU A 20 -17.62 -31.92 33.36
C LEU A 20 -18.27 -30.86 32.45
N ALA A 21 -19.29 -30.14 32.95
CA ALA A 21 -19.90 -29.04 32.22
C ALA A 21 -18.93 -27.85 32.03
N TYR A 22 -18.13 -27.52 33.05
CA TYR A 22 -17.10 -26.48 32.98
C TYR A 22 -15.94 -26.87 32.05
N GLU A 23 -15.45 -28.11 32.16
CA GLU A 23 -14.40 -28.65 31.29
C GLU A 23 -14.86 -28.69 29.83
N GLY A 24 -16.08 -29.15 29.57
CA GLY A 24 -16.71 -29.15 28.24
C GLY A 24 -16.91 -27.74 27.67
N ALA A 25 -17.38 -26.79 28.48
CA ALA A 25 -17.52 -25.39 28.06
C ALA A 25 -16.16 -24.71 27.79
N SER A 26 -15.13 -25.01 28.59
CA SER A 26 -13.78 -24.51 28.37
C SER A 26 -13.14 -25.12 27.12
N ALA A 27 -13.37 -26.41 26.87
CA ALA A 27 -12.85 -27.12 25.71
C ALA A 27 -13.51 -26.58 24.43
N SER A 28 -14.82 -26.34 24.45
CA SER A 28 -15.53 -25.70 23.33
C SER A 28 -15.09 -24.24 23.10
N GLY A 29 -14.77 -23.49 24.16
CA GLY A 29 -14.27 -22.12 24.03
C GLY A 29 -12.85 -22.06 23.45
N VAL A 30 -12.01 -23.04 23.81
CA VAL A 30 -10.66 -23.18 23.24
C VAL A 30 -10.71 -23.60 21.77
N ASP A 31 -11.63 -24.49 21.40
CA ASP A 31 -11.84 -24.94 20.01
C ASP A 31 -12.28 -23.79 19.11
N VAL A 32 -13.27 -23.00 19.54
CA VAL A 32 -13.74 -21.81 18.81
C VAL A 32 -12.65 -20.73 18.70
N GLN A 33 -11.85 -20.52 19.76
CA GLN A 33 -10.75 -19.54 19.71
C GLN A 33 -9.65 -19.98 18.74
N LEU A 34 -9.39 -21.29 18.65
CA LEU A 34 -8.40 -21.85 17.72
C LEU A 34 -8.87 -21.68 16.27
N GLU A 35 -10.17 -21.89 15.99
CA GLU A 35 -10.77 -21.66 14.67
C GLU A 35 -10.68 -20.17 14.25
N ILE A 36 -10.95 -19.24 15.18
CA ILE A 36 -10.78 -17.79 14.94
C ILE A 36 -9.32 -17.47 14.59
N ASP A 37 -8.37 -17.97 15.37
CA ASP A 37 -6.94 -17.73 15.17
C ASP A 37 -6.44 -18.33 13.85
N GLU A 38 -6.93 -19.49 13.46
CA GLU A 38 -6.60 -20.13 12.18
C GLU A 38 -7.13 -19.32 10.99
N SER A 39 -8.36 -18.81 11.08
CA SER A 39 -8.97 -17.93 10.07
C SER A 39 -8.19 -16.61 9.90
N GLU A 40 -7.81 -15.96 11.00
CA GLU A 40 -6.97 -14.75 10.99
C GLU A 40 -5.61 -15.03 10.33
N ARG A 41 -4.97 -16.16 10.69
CA ARG A 41 -3.67 -16.58 10.14
C ARG A 41 -3.74 -16.87 8.65
N ALA A 42 -4.77 -17.58 8.18
CA ALA A 42 -4.97 -17.89 6.77
C ALA A 42 -5.08 -16.62 5.91
N THR A 43 -5.78 -15.61 6.42
CA THR A 43 -5.94 -14.30 5.74
C THR A 43 -4.60 -13.57 5.62
N ILE A 44 -3.79 -13.56 6.68
CA ILE A 44 -2.46 -12.92 6.64
C ILE A 44 -1.50 -13.68 5.74
N GLN A 45 -1.50 -15.01 5.80
CA GLN A 45 -0.63 -15.83 4.96
C GLN A 45 -0.90 -15.58 3.48
N THR A 46 -2.18 -15.56 3.08
CA THR A 46 -2.61 -15.18 1.73
C THR A 46 -2.12 -13.78 1.35
N THR A 47 -2.19 -12.81 2.27
CA THR A 47 -1.67 -11.45 2.06
C THR A 47 -0.16 -11.40 1.89
N LEU A 48 0.60 -12.27 2.57
CA LEU A 48 2.06 -12.37 2.43
C LEU A 48 2.46 -13.03 1.12
N ASP A 49 1.71 -14.03 0.67
CA ASP A 49 1.98 -14.80 -0.54
C ASP A 49 1.60 -14.02 -1.81
N THR A 50 0.48 -13.29 -1.78
CA THR A 50 0.02 -12.44 -2.90
C THR A 50 0.73 -11.08 -2.97
N ARG A 51 1.60 -10.78 -1.99
CA ARG A 51 2.28 -9.48 -1.90
C ARG A 51 3.14 -9.22 -3.13
N PRO A 52 3.08 -8.00 -3.73
CA PRO A 52 3.98 -7.64 -4.81
C PRO A 52 5.46 -7.81 -4.43
N ILE A 53 6.25 -8.43 -5.30
CA ILE A 53 7.67 -8.77 -5.08
C ILE A 53 8.49 -7.57 -4.59
N ASN A 54 8.24 -6.39 -5.18
CA ASN A 54 8.93 -5.16 -4.80
C ASN A 54 8.59 -4.69 -3.38
N THR A 55 7.35 -4.90 -2.94
CA THR A 55 6.92 -4.57 -1.58
C THR A 55 7.53 -5.53 -0.59
N LYS A 56 7.53 -6.85 -0.90
CA LYS A 56 8.17 -7.88 -0.09
C LYS A 56 9.66 -7.56 0.14
N ARG A 57 10.43 -7.42 -0.94
CA ARG A 57 11.86 -7.07 -0.87
C ARG A 57 12.14 -5.79 -0.06
N LYS A 58 11.29 -4.78 -0.20
CA LYS A 58 11.44 -3.51 0.53
C LYS A 58 11.14 -3.68 2.03
N TYR A 59 10.07 -4.40 2.37
CA TYR A 59 9.65 -4.60 3.75
C TYR A 59 10.65 -5.50 4.47
N ASP A 60 11.08 -6.59 3.85
CA ASP A 60 12.10 -7.51 4.39
C ASP A 60 13.37 -6.74 4.74
N GLY A 61 13.84 -5.85 3.86
CA GLY A 61 15.02 -5.02 4.12
C GLY A 61 14.86 -4.12 5.36
N TYR A 62 13.69 -3.52 5.55
CA TYR A 62 13.42 -2.65 6.71
C TYR A 62 13.21 -3.44 8.01
N GLN A 63 12.51 -4.57 7.94
CA GLN A 63 12.27 -5.45 9.07
C GLN A 63 13.59 -6.06 9.55
N ASN A 64 14.45 -6.53 8.65
CA ASN A 64 15.77 -7.07 8.99
C ASN A 64 16.66 -6.03 9.69
N GLU A 65 16.69 -4.78 9.21
CA GLU A 65 17.43 -3.70 9.89
C GLU A 65 16.91 -3.46 11.32
N PHE A 66 15.60 -3.54 11.54
CA PHE A 66 15.01 -3.40 12.87
C PHE A 66 15.34 -4.58 13.79
N VAL A 67 15.21 -5.82 13.31
CA VAL A 67 15.53 -7.04 14.08
C VAL A 67 17.01 -7.04 14.50
N GLN A 68 17.91 -6.68 13.58
CA GLN A 68 19.34 -6.55 13.88
C GLN A 68 19.60 -5.46 14.93
N TRP A 69 18.92 -4.33 14.83
CA TRP A 69 19.00 -3.26 15.82
C TRP A 69 18.46 -3.67 17.19
N CYS A 70 17.36 -4.42 17.24
CA CYS A 70 16.83 -4.96 18.49
C CYS A 70 17.80 -5.95 19.15
N THR A 71 18.43 -6.79 18.34
CA THR A 71 19.42 -7.78 18.79
C THR A 71 20.65 -7.08 19.39
N SER A 72 21.17 -6.03 18.73
CA SER A 72 22.34 -5.31 19.22
C SER A 72 22.07 -4.48 20.48
N ARG A 73 20.82 -4.04 20.69
CA ARG A 73 20.39 -3.34 21.90
C ARG A 73 20.09 -4.26 23.08
N GLY A 74 19.87 -5.56 22.85
CA GLY A 74 19.61 -6.54 23.90
C GLY A 74 18.27 -6.35 24.62
N PHE A 75 17.20 -5.95 23.91
CA PHE A 75 15.89 -5.83 24.53
C PHE A 75 15.37 -7.17 25.06
N GLN A 76 14.72 -7.17 26.23
CA GLN A 76 14.18 -8.38 26.87
C GLN A 76 13.15 -9.11 26.02
N ASP A 77 12.27 -8.34 25.37
CA ASP A 77 11.25 -8.80 24.43
C ASP A 77 11.77 -8.91 22.98
N LYS A 78 13.10 -8.94 22.79
CA LYS A 78 13.79 -9.16 21.52
C LYS A 78 13.30 -8.22 20.42
N ASP A 79 12.80 -8.76 19.31
CA ASP A 79 12.31 -8.10 18.11
C ASP A 79 10.79 -7.82 18.13
N THR A 80 10.13 -8.02 19.27
CA THR A 80 8.74 -7.63 19.46
C THR A 80 8.57 -6.13 19.17
N VAL A 81 7.68 -5.80 18.22
CA VAL A 81 7.48 -4.43 17.76
C VAL A 81 6.60 -3.69 18.76
N THR A 82 7.12 -2.60 19.33
CA THR A 82 6.37 -1.71 20.20
C THR A 82 6.44 -0.28 19.70
N GLY A 83 5.49 0.57 20.11
CA GLY A 83 5.49 1.98 19.73
C GLY A 83 6.76 2.72 20.19
N GLY A 84 7.26 2.38 21.38
CA GLY A 84 8.51 2.94 21.92
C GLY A 84 9.73 2.54 21.10
N LYS A 85 9.88 1.24 20.80
CA LYS A 85 10.97 0.73 19.96
C LYS A 85 10.93 1.32 18.56
N LEU A 86 9.74 1.38 17.94
CA LEU A 86 9.57 2.00 16.63
C LEU A 86 10.04 3.46 16.65
N HIS A 87 9.60 4.25 17.63
CA HIS A 87 10.00 5.65 17.75
C HIS A 87 11.51 5.81 17.97
N LEU A 88 12.10 5.00 18.87
CA LEU A 88 13.53 5.05 19.18
C LEU A 88 14.38 4.61 17.98
N PHE A 89 13.98 3.55 17.27
CA PHE A 89 14.64 3.08 16.07
C PHE A 89 14.65 4.15 14.98
N LEU A 90 13.49 4.77 14.69
CA LEU A 90 13.40 5.82 13.69
C LEU A 90 14.28 7.02 14.05
N SER A 91 14.21 7.48 15.29
CA SER A 91 14.98 8.64 15.76
C SER A 91 16.49 8.41 15.79
N SER A 92 16.94 7.20 16.14
CA SER A 92 18.37 6.91 16.33
C SER A 92 19.08 6.33 15.11
N MET A 93 18.38 5.55 14.27
CA MET A 93 19.01 4.81 13.16
C MET A 93 18.61 5.30 11.78
N VAL A 94 17.40 5.86 11.63
CA VAL A 94 16.83 6.18 10.31
C VAL A 94 16.89 7.67 10.01
N ILE A 95 16.43 8.50 10.94
CA ILE A 95 16.40 9.95 10.80
C ILE A 95 17.82 10.51 10.90
N GLY A 96 18.18 11.41 9.99
CA GLY A 96 19.53 12.00 9.92
C GLY A 96 20.56 11.13 9.19
N ARG A 97 20.25 9.87 8.87
CA ARG A 97 21.14 8.99 8.10
C ARG A 97 21.25 9.48 6.64
N LYS A 98 22.45 9.37 6.07
CA LYS A 98 22.68 9.55 4.62
C LYS A 98 21.99 8.44 3.81
N SER A 99 21.48 8.77 2.64
CA SER A 99 20.85 7.79 1.75
C SER A 99 21.89 6.81 1.22
N LYS A 100 21.56 5.52 1.22
CA LYS A 100 22.42 4.46 0.66
C LYS A 100 22.70 4.65 -0.84
N LYS A 101 21.82 5.37 -1.56
CA LYS A 101 21.96 5.63 -3.01
C LYS A 101 22.67 6.95 -3.32
N ASN A 102 22.61 7.91 -2.43
CA ASN A 102 23.21 9.23 -2.62
C ASN A 102 23.69 9.74 -1.25
N ALA A 103 25.00 9.71 -1.04
CA ALA A 103 25.63 10.06 0.23
C ALA A 103 25.51 11.56 0.60
N GLU A 104 25.08 12.41 -0.33
CA GLU A 104 24.85 13.84 -0.08
C GLU A 104 23.45 14.09 0.47
N LYS A 105 22.49 13.21 0.18
CA LYS A 105 21.09 13.38 0.59
C LYS A 105 20.78 12.59 1.85
N THR A 106 20.19 13.26 2.83
CA THR A 106 19.63 12.60 4.02
C THR A 106 18.38 11.80 3.66
N VAL A 107 18.11 10.74 4.43
CA VAL A 107 16.89 9.95 4.32
C VAL A 107 15.66 10.86 4.47
N GLY A 108 14.83 10.94 3.42
CA GLY A 108 13.62 11.75 3.41
C GLY A 108 12.41 11.09 4.08
N GLY A 109 11.37 11.88 4.33
CA GLY A 109 10.15 11.44 5.01
C GLY A 109 9.43 10.25 4.35
N SER A 110 9.53 10.09 3.02
CA SER A 110 8.95 8.95 2.31
C SER A 110 9.58 7.61 2.70
N THR A 111 10.89 7.59 2.95
CA THR A 111 11.61 6.41 3.43
C THR A 111 11.24 6.11 4.87
N VAL A 112 11.14 7.13 5.73
CA VAL A 112 10.69 6.98 7.12
C VAL A 112 9.29 6.36 7.18
N CYS A 113 8.34 6.85 6.36
CA CYS A 113 7.02 6.21 6.22
C CYS A 113 7.12 4.75 5.75
N GLY A 114 8.09 4.44 4.87
CA GLY A 114 8.38 3.09 4.44
C GLY A 114 8.75 2.15 5.58
N TYR A 115 9.65 2.57 6.48
CA TYR A 115 10.01 1.81 7.68
C TYR A 115 8.79 1.62 8.59
N VAL A 116 8.02 2.69 8.84
CA VAL A 116 6.81 2.61 9.68
C VAL A 116 5.83 1.58 9.14
N ASN A 117 5.54 1.59 7.83
CA ASN A 117 4.61 0.64 7.23
C ASN A 117 5.13 -0.81 7.32
N ALA A 118 6.43 -1.03 7.08
CA ALA A 118 7.03 -2.36 7.20
C ALA A 118 7.04 -2.88 8.64
N LEU A 119 7.21 -2.02 9.63
CA LEU A 119 7.19 -2.42 11.04
C LEU A 119 5.78 -2.58 11.60
N VAL A 120 4.81 -1.81 11.11
CA VAL A 120 3.38 -2.08 11.36
C VAL A 120 2.97 -3.42 10.76
N ASP A 121 3.47 -3.75 9.57
CA ASP A 121 3.25 -5.06 8.95
C ASP A 121 3.84 -6.21 9.80
N LEU A 122 5.07 -6.05 10.27
CA LEU A 122 5.68 -7.02 11.19
C LEU A 122 4.89 -7.15 12.50
N TYR A 123 4.42 -6.03 13.06
CA TYR A 123 3.56 -6.03 14.24
C TYR A 123 2.27 -6.81 14.02
N ASN A 124 1.59 -6.62 12.88
CA ASN A 124 0.35 -7.35 12.57
C ASN A 124 0.61 -8.86 12.50
N GLN A 125 1.73 -9.27 11.90
CA GLN A 125 2.15 -10.69 11.90
C GLN A 125 2.36 -11.21 13.33
N GLN A 126 3.05 -10.45 14.18
CA GLN A 126 3.30 -10.84 15.58
C GLN A 126 2.00 -10.93 16.41
N VAL A 127 1.04 -10.03 16.20
CA VAL A 127 -0.26 -10.05 16.88
C VAL A 127 -1.07 -11.29 16.49
N THR A 128 -1.11 -11.63 15.20
CA THR A 128 -1.83 -12.82 14.70
C THR A 128 -1.16 -14.13 15.10
N LEU A 129 0.16 -14.12 15.30
CA LEU A 129 0.89 -15.23 15.91
C LEU A 129 0.78 -15.26 17.44
N ARG A 130 0.05 -14.31 18.05
CA ARG A 130 -0.11 -14.14 19.50
C ARG A 130 1.22 -13.99 20.25
N THR A 131 2.28 -13.54 19.56
CA THR A 131 3.60 -13.26 20.16
C THR A 131 3.70 -11.83 20.67
N ASN A 132 2.80 -10.94 20.23
CA ASN A 132 2.79 -9.54 20.63
C ASN A 132 1.40 -9.10 21.08
N SER A 133 1.29 -8.67 22.33
CA SER A 133 0.04 -8.15 22.93
C SER A 133 0.09 -6.62 23.18
N ASN A 134 1.09 -5.93 22.63
CA ASN A 134 1.25 -4.49 22.80
C ASN A 134 0.25 -3.71 21.95
N PRO A 135 -0.07 -2.44 22.33
CA PRO A 135 -0.88 -1.56 21.51
C PRO A 135 -0.18 -1.23 20.18
N HIS A 136 -0.99 -0.82 19.19
CA HIS A 136 -0.53 -0.53 17.84
C HIS A 136 0.70 0.42 17.82
N PRO A 137 1.78 0.08 17.10
CA PRO A 137 3.08 0.75 17.25
C PRO A 137 3.10 2.17 16.66
N ARG A 138 2.18 2.52 15.75
CA ARG A 138 2.04 3.87 15.20
C ARG A 138 1.32 4.82 16.18
N THR A 139 1.97 5.09 17.30
CA THR A 139 1.50 5.98 18.37
C THR A 139 1.45 7.45 17.93
N THR A 140 0.85 8.32 18.75
CA THR A 140 0.85 9.77 18.53
C THR A 140 2.26 10.34 18.38
N ALA A 141 3.22 9.87 19.18
CA ALA A 141 4.62 10.28 19.08
C ALA A 141 5.22 9.93 17.71
N VAL A 142 5.00 8.69 17.22
CA VAL A 142 5.46 8.28 15.88
C VAL A 142 4.80 9.13 14.79
N LYS A 143 3.49 9.43 14.90
CA LYS A 143 2.80 10.31 13.95
C LYS A 143 3.41 11.71 13.92
N GLN A 144 3.74 12.28 15.07
CA GLN A 144 4.39 13.60 15.16
C GLN A 144 5.81 13.57 14.62
N LEU A 145 6.58 12.51 14.90
CA LEU A 145 7.93 12.33 14.36
C LEU A 145 7.93 12.36 12.83
N ILE A 146 7.00 11.64 12.19
CA ILE A 146 6.84 11.65 10.72
C ILE A 146 6.55 13.06 10.21
N LYS A 147 5.62 13.79 10.85
CA LYS A 147 5.29 15.17 10.46
C LYS A 147 6.50 16.10 10.57
N ASN A 148 7.26 15.99 11.66
CA ASN A 148 8.47 16.79 11.87
C ASN A 148 9.50 16.52 10.77
N VAL A 149 9.78 15.26 10.45
CA VAL A 149 10.73 14.91 9.36
C VAL A 149 10.27 15.45 8.02
N GLN A 150 8.97 15.38 7.71
CA GLN A 150 8.41 15.91 6.46
C GLN A 150 8.50 17.44 6.41
N ALA A 151 8.21 18.13 7.52
CA ALA A 151 8.35 19.57 7.64
C ALA A 151 9.82 20.01 7.48
N THR A 152 10.74 19.36 8.16
CA THR A 152 12.19 19.61 8.03
C THR A 152 12.65 19.37 6.60
N THR A 153 12.25 18.26 5.97
CA THR A 153 12.61 17.99 4.56
C THR A 153 12.12 19.12 3.65
N THR A 154 10.89 19.58 3.84
CA THR A 154 10.31 20.68 3.06
C THR A 154 11.06 22.00 3.30
N GLN A 155 11.42 22.29 4.55
CA GLN A 155 12.17 23.48 4.91
C GLN A 155 13.61 23.44 4.38
N THR A 156 14.28 22.30 4.40
CA THR A 156 15.61 22.09 3.82
C THR A 156 15.57 22.35 2.31
N LYS A 157 14.60 21.77 1.59
CA LYS A 157 14.42 22.02 0.16
C LYS A 157 14.23 23.51 -0.13
N LYS A 158 13.41 24.20 0.68
CA LYS A 158 13.20 25.65 0.57
C LYS A 158 14.49 26.44 0.81
N LYS A 159 15.29 26.08 1.83
CA LYS A 159 16.57 26.73 2.15
C LYS A 159 17.62 26.51 1.07
N ASN A 160 17.65 25.32 0.47
CA ASN A 160 18.58 24.97 -0.58
C ASN A 160 18.18 25.54 -1.95
N TYR A 161 17.07 26.28 -2.04
CA TYR A 161 16.49 26.77 -3.30
C TYR A 161 16.32 25.64 -4.33
N GLU A 162 16.04 24.42 -3.87
CA GLU A 162 15.76 23.30 -4.74
C GLU A 162 14.51 23.62 -5.56
N ASP A 163 14.59 23.43 -6.87
CA ASP A 163 13.44 23.64 -7.75
C ASP A 163 12.32 22.65 -7.37
N ARG A 164 11.19 23.23 -7.01
CA ARG A 164 9.98 22.52 -6.57
C ARG A 164 9.15 22.02 -7.76
N GLY A 165 9.47 22.49 -8.96
CA GLY A 165 8.90 22.03 -10.23
C GLY A 165 9.50 20.72 -10.73
N ILE A 166 10.71 20.34 -10.28
CA ILE A 166 11.35 19.06 -10.64
C ILE A 166 10.48 17.89 -10.17
N GLY A 167 10.17 16.97 -11.08
CA GLY A 167 9.28 15.83 -10.86
C GLY A 167 7.80 16.21 -10.71
N SER A 168 7.42 17.45 -11.01
CA SER A 168 6.02 17.88 -11.14
C SER A 168 5.54 17.72 -12.59
N LEU A 169 4.26 18.04 -12.85
CA LEU A 169 3.72 18.08 -14.23
C LEU A 169 4.54 19.02 -15.15
N LEU A 170 5.21 20.01 -14.59
CA LEU A 170 6.00 21.01 -15.32
C LEU A 170 7.37 20.48 -15.79
N ASP A 171 7.80 19.30 -15.32
CA ASP A 171 9.07 18.66 -15.67
C ASP A 171 8.99 17.84 -16.99
N GLY A 172 7.91 18.03 -17.74
CA GLY A 172 7.66 17.37 -19.03
C GLY A 172 7.88 18.29 -20.23
N TYR A 173 7.48 17.81 -21.42
CA TYR A 173 7.42 18.66 -22.61
C TYR A 173 6.38 19.76 -22.40
N SER A 174 6.79 21.00 -22.64
CA SER A 174 5.99 22.20 -22.36
C SER A 174 5.41 22.83 -23.61
N SER A 175 5.95 22.50 -24.79
CA SER A 175 5.47 23.03 -26.06
C SER A 175 4.79 21.97 -26.92
N VAL A 176 3.81 22.41 -27.71
CA VAL A 176 3.14 21.58 -28.73
C VAL A 176 4.16 21.03 -29.74
N GLN A 177 5.18 21.82 -30.07
CA GLN A 177 6.25 21.41 -30.98
C GLN A 177 7.10 20.27 -30.41
N GLN A 178 7.48 20.32 -29.13
CA GLN A 178 8.19 19.21 -28.49
C GLN A 178 7.34 17.94 -28.45
N PHE A 179 6.04 18.08 -28.20
CA PHE A 179 5.11 16.96 -28.24
C PHE A 179 5.01 16.33 -29.63
N GLN A 180 4.92 17.15 -30.68
CA GLN A 180 4.92 16.69 -32.08
C GLN A 180 6.23 15.99 -32.41
N GLN A 181 7.39 16.57 -32.06
CA GLN A 181 8.70 15.96 -32.28
C GLN A 181 8.81 14.56 -31.64
N ILE A 182 8.27 14.38 -30.43
CA ILE A 182 8.22 13.05 -29.80
C ILE A 182 7.32 12.10 -30.59
N CYS A 183 6.15 12.55 -31.02
CA CYS A 183 5.24 11.75 -31.85
C CYS A 183 5.86 11.35 -33.20
N ASP A 184 6.57 12.28 -33.84
CA ASP A 184 7.24 12.10 -35.13
C ASP A 184 8.46 11.19 -35.00
N ALA A 185 9.18 11.27 -33.88
CA ALA A 185 10.27 10.36 -33.59
C ALA A 185 9.78 8.90 -33.54
N PHE A 186 8.64 8.62 -32.90
CA PHE A 186 8.07 7.27 -32.91
C PHE A 186 7.67 6.80 -34.32
N LEU A 187 7.13 7.70 -35.16
CA LEU A 187 6.81 7.37 -36.55
C LEU A 187 8.08 7.07 -37.36
N THR A 188 9.12 7.88 -37.19
CA THR A 188 10.42 7.71 -37.84
C THR A 188 11.09 6.38 -37.43
N LEU A 189 10.95 5.99 -36.17
CA LEU A 189 11.43 4.72 -35.63
C LEU A 189 10.51 3.54 -35.94
N ASN A 190 9.38 3.76 -36.61
CA ASN A 190 8.34 2.77 -36.89
C ASN A 190 7.81 2.06 -35.62
N ASP A 191 7.79 2.77 -34.48
CA ASP A 191 7.28 2.27 -33.20
C ASP A 191 5.88 2.82 -32.92
N LEU A 192 4.90 2.28 -33.66
CA LEU A 192 3.49 2.65 -33.49
C LEU A 192 2.96 2.26 -32.11
N ARG A 193 3.48 1.18 -31.51
CA ARG A 193 3.08 0.72 -30.17
C ARG A 193 3.52 1.71 -29.10
N GLY A 194 4.79 2.15 -29.15
CA GLY A 194 5.32 3.18 -28.26
C GLY A 194 4.58 4.50 -28.42
N ARG A 195 4.26 4.89 -29.66
CA ARG A 195 3.44 6.08 -29.92
C ARG A 195 2.06 5.99 -29.26
N VAL A 196 1.33 4.89 -29.46
CA VAL A 196 0.02 4.69 -28.83
C VAL A 196 0.13 4.69 -27.31
N ALA A 197 1.10 3.99 -26.74
CA ALA A 197 1.30 3.95 -25.29
C ALA A 197 1.62 5.34 -24.70
N PHE A 198 2.42 6.14 -25.41
CA PHE A 198 2.73 7.52 -25.04
C PHE A 198 1.48 8.40 -25.05
N LEU A 199 0.69 8.36 -26.13
CA LEU A 199 -0.54 9.14 -26.28
C LEU A 199 -1.60 8.76 -25.23
N LEU A 200 -1.82 7.46 -25.02
CA LEU A 200 -2.74 6.97 -24.00
C LEU A 200 -2.32 7.42 -22.60
N SER A 201 -1.02 7.32 -22.29
CA SER A 201 -0.46 7.78 -21.00
C SER A 201 -0.61 9.27 -20.81
N HIS A 202 -0.31 10.08 -21.84
CA HIS A 202 -0.34 11.53 -21.75
C HIS A 202 -1.76 12.05 -21.54
N PHE A 203 -2.68 11.71 -22.44
CA PHE A 203 -4.03 12.27 -22.41
C PHE A 203 -4.93 11.60 -21.38
N GLY A 204 -4.70 10.31 -21.09
CA GLY A 204 -5.41 9.62 -20.01
C GLY A 204 -4.83 9.89 -18.62
N LEU A 205 -3.70 10.60 -18.54
CA LEU A 205 -2.89 10.75 -17.31
C LEU A 205 -2.63 9.39 -16.64
N LEU A 206 -2.39 8.37 -17.47
CA LEU A 206 -2.22 7.00 -17.03
C LEU A 206 -0.76 6.74 -16.65
N ARG A 207 -0.59 5.86 -15.67
CA ARG A 207 0.73 5.30 -15.39
C ARG A 207 1.07 4.26 -16.44
N GLY A 208 2.37 4.13 -16.72
CA GLY A 208 2.86 3.11 -17.66
C GLY A 208 2.60 1.66 -17.24
N GLU A 209 2.23 1.38 -15.98
CA GLU A 209 1.71 0.05 -15.59
C GLU A 209 0.33 -0.19 -16.21
N ASN A 210 -0.63 0.73 -15.98
CA ASN A 210 -1.99 0.61 -16.50
C ASN A 210 -2.03 0.49 -18.03
N VAL A 211 -1.13 1.20 -18.74
CA VAL A 211 -1.10 1.15 -20.21
C VAL A 211 -0.47 -0.14 -20.74
N ARG A 212 0.44 -0.76 -19.98
CA ARG A 212 1.06 -2.04 -20.38
C ARG A 212 0.17 -3.24 -20.09
N ASP A 213 -0.62 -3.14 -19.02
CA ASP A 213 -1.55 -4.18 -18.60
C ASP A 213 -2.91 -4.06 -19.31
N LEU A 214 -3.11 -3.05 -20.17
CA LEU A 214 -4.35 -2.83 -20.90
C LEU A 214 -4.57 -3.93 -21.95
N GLU A 215 -5.70 -4.61 -21.86
CA GLU A 215 -6.11 -5.60 -22.86
C GLU A 215 -7.14 -5.01 -23.82
N PHE A 216 -7.28 -5.64 -25.00
CA PHE A 216 -8.31 -5.21 -25.96
C PHE A 216 -9.73 -5.38 -25.39
N ALA A 217 -9.92 -6.34 -24.47
CA ALA A 217 -11.19 -6.55 -23.77
C ALA A 217 -11.58 -5.37 -22.85
N ASP A 218 -10.62 -4.54 -22.46
CA ASP A 218 -10.84 -3.34 -21.64
C ASP A 218 -11.17 -2.10 -22.49
N MET A 219 -11.20 -2.23 -23.82
CA MET A 219 -11.38 -1.14 -24.77
C MET A 219 -12.78 -1.18 -25.40
N PHE A 220 -13.56 -0.11 -25.22
CA PHE A 220 -14.93 -0.01 -25.72
C PHE A 220 -15.09 1.20 -26.64
N SER A 221 -15.85 1.03 -27.72
CA SER A 221 -16.30 2.16 -28.54
C SER A 221 -17.65 2.63 -28.04
N GLN A 222 -17.75 3.89 -27.63
CA GLN A 222 -19.01 4.52 -27.24
C GLN A 222 -19.36 5.63 -28.22
N LYS A 223 -20.55 5.57 -28.82
CA LYS A 223 -21.09 6.70 -29.58
C LYS A 223 -21.57 7.76 -28.59
N LEU A 224 -21.14 8.99 -28.78
CA LEU A 224 -21.54 10.13 -27.96
C LEU A 224 -22.66 10.87 -28.69
N ASP A 225 -23.89 10.67 -28.23
CA ASP A 225 -25.07 11.34 -28.77
C ASP A 225 -25.07 12.81 -28.33
N GLY A 226 -25.28 13.73 -29.28
CA GLY A 226 -25.36 15.18 -29.01
C GLY A 226 -24.03 15.95 -29.05
N GLU A 227 -22.89 15.29 -29.27
CA GLU A 227 -21.59 15.98 -29.49
C GLU A 227 -21.38 16.33 -30.98
N GLY A 228 -22.03 17.41 -31.43
CA GLY A 228 -21.75 18.09 -32.71
C GLY A 228 -22.58 17.64 -33.93
N TYR A 229 -22.20 18.14 -35.12
CA TYR A 229 -22.89 17.91 -36.40
C TYR A 229 -22.61 16.53 -37.04
N GLN A 230 -21.60 15.79 -36.57
CA GLN A 230 -21.20 14.47 -37.08
C GLN A 230 -21.19 13.44 -35.95
N THR A 231 -21.32 12.15 -36.29
CA THR A 231 -21.26 11.05 -35.31
C THR A 231 -19.91 11.02 -34.60
N CYS A 232 -19.88 11.37 -33.31
CA CYS A 232 -18.69 11.27 -32.47
C CYS A 232 -18.61 9.86 -31.85
N THR A 233 -17.50 9.15 -32.08
CA THR A 233 -17.22 7.87 -31.40
C THR A 233 -16.00 8.05 -30.51
N ALA A 234 -16.20 7.87 -29.21
CA ALA A 234 -15.15 7.87 -28.22
C ALA A 234 -14.63 6.45 -27.99
N LEU A 235 -13.33 6.36 -27.73
CA LEU A 235 -12.69 5.16 -27.20
C LEU A 235 -12.69 5.27 -25.68
N VAL A 236 -13.28 4.30 -25.00
CA VAL A 236 -13.34 4.23 -23.53
C VAL A 236 -12.47 3.08 -23.07
N LEU A 237 -11.50 3.38 -22.20
CA LEU A 237 -10.68 2.40 -21.51
C LEU A 237 -11.25 2.16 -20.12
N LEU A 238 -11.34 0.89 -19.75
CA LEU A 238 -11.75 0.46 -18.42
C LEU A 238 -10.52 0.00 -17.63
N ILE A 239 -10.27 0.64 -16.49
CA ILE A 239 -9.13 0.35 -15.62
C ILE A 239 -9.66 -0.22 -14.32
N GLN A 240 -9.57 -1.54 -14.19
CA GLN A 240 -9.93 -2.27 -12.97
C GLN A 240 -8.73 -2.46 -12.06
N HIS A 241 -7.53 -2.64 -12.61
CA HIS A 241 -6.34 -2.96 -11.83
C HIS A 241 -5.23 -1.94 -12.03
N GLY A 242 -4.46 -1.72 -10.96
CA GLY A 242 -3.30 -0.84 -10.96
C GLY A 242 -2.78 -0.65 -9.54
N LYS A 243 -1.57 -0.13 -9.37
CA LYS A 243 -0.93 -0.04 -8.04
C LYS A 243 -1.72 0.78 -7.02
N THR A 244 -2.48 1.76 -7.49
CA THR A 244 -3.38 2.59 -6.66
C THR A 244 -4.83 2.13 -6.70
N ASN A 245 -5.14 1.12 -7.51
CA ASN A 245 -6.46 0.52 -7.66
C ASN A 245 -6.39 -0.98 -7.35
N THR A 246 -5.92 -1.30 -6.16
CA THR A 246 -5.69 -2.69 -5.73
C THR A 246 -6.98 -3.48 -5.55
N PHE A 247 -8.12 -2.78 -5.37
CA PHE A 247 -9.42 -3.36 -5.04
C PHE A 247 -10.37 -3.46 -6.23
N GLY A 248 -9.90 -3.28 -7.47
CA GLY A 248 -10.76 -3.51 -8.63
C GLY A 248 -11.79 -2.42 -8.91
N LYS A 249 -11.66 -1.21 -8.32
CA LYS A 249 -12.69 -0.16 -8.52
C LYS A 249 -12.73 0.24 -9.98
N MET A 250 -13.89 0.16 -10.63
CA MET A 250 -13.97 0.53 -12.04
C MET A 250 -13.62 2.01 -12.24
N GLN A 251 -12.59 2.27 -13.03
CA GLN A 251 -12.22 3.61 -13.51
C GLN A 251 -12.35 3.63 -15.02
N HIS A 252 -12.88 4.72 -15.57
CA HIS A 252 -13.03 4.88 -17.01
C HIS A 252 -12.17 6.05 -17.49
N VAL A 253 -11.58 5.91 -18.66
CA VAL A 253 -10.86 6.99 -19.34
C VAL A 253 -11.31 7.05 -20.79
N GLY A 254 -11.84 8.21 -21.19
CA GLY A 254 -12.34 8.44 -22.54
C GLY A 254 -11.36 9.21 -23.42
N TYR A 255 -11.24 8.78 -24.67
CA TYR A 255 -10.44 9.42 -25.71
C TYR A 255 -11.32 9.77 -26.90
N MET A 256 -11.14 10.99 -27.42
CA MET A 256 -11.75 11.43 -28.66
C MET A 256 -10.70 11.62 -29.74
N ARG A 257 -11.15 11.45 -30.98
CA ARG A 257 -10.34 11.76 -32.16
C ARG A 257 -9.93 13.24 -32.12
N ASN A 258 -8.63 13.51 -32.16
CA ASN A 258 -8.16 14.88 -32.33
C ASN A 258 -8.39 15.36 -33.78
N LYS A 259 -8.61 16.66 -33.96
CA LYS A 259 -8.68 17.34 -35.26
C LYS A 259 -7.36 17.22 -36.03
N ASP A 260 -6.24 17.26 -35.31
CA ASP A 260 -4.91 17.19 -35.89
C ASP A 260 -4.42 15.74 -35.94
N ILE A 261 -4.15 15.25 -37.17
CA ILE A 261 -3.82 13.85 -37.44
C ILE A 261 -2.45 13.46 -36.82
N GLU A 262 -1.54 14.43 -36.74
CA GLU A 262 -0.19 14.25 -36.20
C GLU A 262 -0.17 14.13 -34.67
N SER A 263 -1.23 14.58 -33.97
CA SER A 263 -1.37 14.50 -32.51
C SER A 263 -2.72 13.87 -32.09
N PRO A 264 -2.99 12.58 -32.36
CA PRO A 264 -4.36 12.09 -32.57
C PRO A 264 -5.23 11.88 -31.32
N SER A 265 -4.96 12.48 -30.16
CA SER A 265 -5.85 12.35 -28.99
C SER A 265 -6.13 13.68 -28.30
N ARG A 266 -7.42 13.97 -28.07
CA ARG A 266 -7.87 14.97 -27.10
C ARG A 266 -8.51 14.22 -25.92
N PRO A 267 -8.21 14.60 -24.67
CA PRO A 267 -8.88 14.01 -23.53
C PRO A 267 -10.33 14.50 -23.51
N LEU A 268 -11.27 13.61 -23.25
CA LEU A 268 -12.53 14.01 -22.62
C LEU A 268 -12.16 14.53 -21.23
N LEU A 269 -12.70 15.68 -20.83
CA LEU A 269 -12.58 16.16 -19.45
C LEU A 269 -12.91 14.99 -18.51
N ASN A 270 -11.91 14.58 -17.72
CA ASN A 270 -12.00 13.46 -16.79
C ASN A 270 -13.12 13.74 -15.78
N LEU A 271 -14.33 13.28 -16.07
CA LEU A 271 -15.41 13.20 -15.09
C LEU A 271 -15.06 12.03 -14.17
N LYS A 272 -14.27 12.31 -13.12
CA LYS A 272 -14.32 11.49 -11.90
C LYS A 272 -15.71 11.68 -11.28
N THR A 273 -16.73 11.04 -11.85
CA THR A 273 -17.97 10.81 -11.14
C THR A 273 -17.68 9.70 -10.12
N GLY A 274 -17.38 10.13 -8.90
CA GLY A 274 -17.67 9.31 -7.74
C GLY A 274 -19.17 9.15 -7.67
N MET A 275 -19.70 8.07 -8.24
CA MET A 275 -21.03 7.61 -7.89
C MET A 275 -20.93 6.85 -6.58
N THR A 276 -21.76 7.33 -5.64
CA THR A 276 -22.09 6.78 -4.32
C THR A 276 -22.27 5.28 -4.30
#